data_AF-W4VE97-F1
#
_entry.id   AF-W4VE97-F1
#
_cell.length_a   1.000
_cell.length_b   1.000
_cell.length_c   1.000
_cell.angle_alpha   90.00
_cell.angle_beta   90.00
_cell.angle_gamma   90.00
#
_symmetry.space_group_name_H-M   'P 1'
#
loop_
_entity.id
_entity.type
_entity.pdbx_description
1 polymer ?
#
loop_
_entity_poly.entity_id
_entity_poly.type
_entity_poly.pdbx_seq_one_letter_code
_entity_poly.pdbx_strand_id
1 'polypeptide(L)'
;MQRAADNIRDFHRKQLSASRMMQADNHIISGQLFRPIERVGIYVPGGTAVYPSSVLMNAIPAVLAGVEEVYMTTPVKDGGEELAPILLSQQILLVLQLFTVLAACRLLLH
;
A
#
# COMPACT_ATOMS: atom_id res chain seq x y z
N MET A 1 -14.42 0.38 9.54
CA MET A 1 -13.19 0.44 8.70
C MET A 1 -13.30 1.43 7.56
N GLN A 2 -14.42 1.49 6.84
CA GLN A 2 -14.63 2.43 5.71
C GLN A 2 -14.24 3.88 6.02
N ARG A 3 -14.77 4.44 7.11
CA ARG A 3 -14.47 5.82 7.53
C ARG A 3 -12.97 6.09 7.74
N ALA A 4 -12.22 5.11 8.25
CA ALA A 4 -10.77 5.25 8.39
C ALA A 4 -10.08 5.27 7.03
N ALA A 5 -10.49 4.39 6.11
CA ALA A 5 -9.97 4.38 4.74
C ALA A 5 -10.27 5.71 4.01
N ASP A 6 -11.47 6.26 4.16
CA ASP A 6 -11.86 7.51 3.52
C ASP A 6 -11.07 8.70 4.07
N ASN A 7 -10.92 8.78 5.39
CA ASN A 7 -10.07 9.80 6.02
C ASN A 7 -8.61 9.73 5.53
N ILE A 8 -8.05 8.53 5.43
CA ILE A 8 -6.68 8.30 4.94
C ILE A 8 -6.57 8.72 3.47
N ARG A 9 -7.57 8.36 2.64
CA ARG A 9 -7.64 8.75 1.22
C ARG A 9 -7.67 10.27 1.07
N ASP A 10 -8.54 10.94 1.79
CA ASP A 10 -8.72 12.39 1.70
C ASP A 10 -7.49 13.15 2.16
N PHE A 11 -6.79 12.63 3.17
CA PHE A 11 -5.53 13.20 3.63
C PHE A 11 -4.41 13.04 2.58
N HIS A 12 -4.17 11.82 2.11
CA HIS A 12 -3.07 11.52 1.18
C HIS A 12 -3.30 12.07 -0.23
N ARG A 13 -4.57 12.19 -0.67
CA ARG A 13 -4.90 12.83 -1.95
C ARG A 13 -4.37 14.26 -2.03
N LYS A 14 -4.38 15.00 -0.92
CA LYS A 14 -3.86 16.38 -0.84
C LYS A 14 -2.33 16.46 -0.87
N GLN A 15 -1.63 15.35 -0.62
CA GLN A 15 -0.17 15.28 -0.60
C GLN A 15 0.42 14.87 -1.96
N LEU A 16 -0.41 14.44 -2.91
CA LEU A 16 0.05 14.08 -4.25
C LEU A 16 0.69 15.29 -4.94
N SER A 17 1.98 15.16 -5.24
CA SER A 17 2.73 16.18 -5.97
C SER A 17 2.46 16.03 -7.46
N ALA A 18 1.95 17.09 -8.09
CA ALA A 18 1.78 17.11 -9.53
C ALA A 18 3.14 17.31 -10.22
N SER A 19 3.37 16.57 -11.31
CA SER A 19 4.49 16.83 -12.21
C SER A 19 4.39 18.25 -12.76
N ARG A 20 5.47 19.00 -12.68
CA ARG A 20 5.54 20.40 -13.10
C ARG A 20 6.73 20.61 -14.00
N MET A 21 6.46 21.15 -15.18
CA MET A 21 7.49 21.63 -16.09
C MET A 21 7.56 23.15 -15.94
N MET A 22 8.77 23.68 -15.85
CA MET A 22 9.05 25.11 -15.72
C MET A 22 9.96 25.52 -16.87
N GLN A 23 9.70 26.68 -17.45
CA GLN A 23 10.62 27.27 -18.42
C GLN A 23 11.72 27.97 -17.62
N ALA A 24 12.94 27.47 -17.70
CA ALA A 24 14.10 28.05 -17.00
C ALA A 24 14.68 29.23 -17.79
N ASP A 25 14.62 29.17 -19.13
CA ASP A 25 15.02 30.24 -20.06
C ASP A 25 14.26 30.07 -21.40
N ASN A 26 14.34 31.04 -22.30
CA ASN A 26 13.64 31.08 -23.60
C ASN A 26 13.86 29.82 -24.47
N HIS A 27 14.89 29.01 -24.19
CA HIS A 27 15.19 27.76 -24.89
C HIS A 27 15.38 26.54 -23.97
N ILE A 28 15.21 26.68 -22.64
CA ILE A 28 15.45 25.59 -21.69
C ILE A 28 14.19 25.32 -20.87
N ILE A 29 13.69 24.09 -20.96
CA ILE A 29 12.60 23.58 -20.12
C ILE A 29 13.21 22.67 -19.06
N SER A 30 12.94 22.97 -17.79
CA SER A 30 13.38 22.18 -16.63
C SER A 30 12.18 21.87 -15.76
N GLY A 31 12.10 20.69 -15.16
CA GLY A 31 10.92 20.32 -14.40
C GLY A 31 11.14 19.15 -13.48
N GLN A 32 10.13 18.89 -12.66
CA GLN A 32 10.04 17.72 -11.81
C GLN A 32 8.92 16.83 -12.33
N LEU A 33 9.30 15.60 -12.70
CA LEU A 33 8.38 14.57 -13.12
C LEU A 33 8.22 13.57 -11.98
N PHE A 34 7.03 13.47 -11.42
CA PHE A 34 6.67 12.44 -10.46
C PHE A 34 6.06 11.26 -11.21
N ARG A 35 6.65 10.08 -11.04
CA ARG A 35 6.12 8.81 -11.57
C ARG A 35 6.01 7.81 -10.43
N PRO A 36 4.91 7.05 -10.33
CA PRO A 36 4.83 5.96 -9.38
C PRO A 36 5.87 4.88 -9.72
N ILE A 37 6.21 4.10 -8.71
CA ILE A 37 6.96 2.85 -8.89
C ILE A 37 5.99 1.81 -9.47
N GLU A 38 6.49 0.92 -10.32
CA GLU A 38 5.67 -0.14 -10.95
C GLU A 38 5.08 -1.11 -9.91
N ARG A 39 5.88 -1.51 -8.91
CA ARG A 39 5.53 -2.53 -7.92
C ARG A 39 5.96 -2.11 -6.53
N VAL A 40 5.12 -2.37 -5.52
CA VAL A 40 5.45 -2.16 -4.10
C VAL A 40 5.15 -3.41 -3.27
N GLY A 41 6.00 -3.70 -2.30
CA GLY A 41 5.78 -4.73 -1.29
C GLY A 41 5.46 -4.11 0.07
N ILE A 42 4.36 -4.53 0.68
CA ILE A 42 3.91 -4.08 2.00
C ILE A 42 4.03 -5.26 2.96
N TYR A 43 4.92 -5.13 3.94
CA TYR A 43 4.97 -6.07 5.06
C TYR A 43 4.01 -5.62 6.15
N VAL A 44 3.10 -6.52 6.53
CA VAL A 44 2.14 -6.30 7.60
C VAL A 44 2.54 -7.21 8.75
N PRO A 45 2.98 -6.65 9.88
CA PRO A 45 3.29 -7.46 11.05
C PRO A 45 2.05 -8.25 11.48
N GLY A 46 2.24 -9.53 11.75
CA GLY A 46 1.21 -10.46 12.18
C GLY A 46 1.72 -11.35 13.33
N GLY A 47 0.82 -12.13 13.93
CA GLY A 47 1.18 -13.22 14.85
C GLY A 47 0.42 -13.24 16.19
N THR A 48 0.16 -12.11 16.84
CA THR A 48 -0.67 -12.05 18.07
C THR A 48 -1.80 -11.04 17.93
N ALA A 49 -1.61 -10.04 17.07
CA ALA A 49 -2.59 -9.02 16.77
C ALA A 49 -2.52 -8.68 15.29
N VAL A 50 -3.67 -8.32 14.75
CA VAL A 50 -3.89 -8.04 13.35
C VAL A 50 -4.00 -6.53 13.20
N TYR A 51 -3.22 -5.95 12.31
CA TYR A 51 -3.15 -4.49 12.15
C TYR A 51 -3.70 -4.04 10.80
N PRO A 52 -5.04 -4.05 10.62
CA PRO A 52 -5.63 -3.63 9.36
C PRO A 52 -5.42 -2.13 9.08
N SER A 53 -5.18 -1.32 10.12
CA SER A 53 -4.78 0.09 9.98
C SER A 53 -3.45 0.23 9.21
N SER A 54 -2.47 -0.63 9.48
CA SER A 54 -1.19 -0.64 8.76
C SER A 54 -1.38 -0.98 7.28
N VAL A 55 -2.33 -1.86 6.95
CA VAL A 55 -2.70 -2.14 5.55
C VAL A 55 -3.24 -0.88 4.89
N LEU A 56 -4.24 -0.24 5.50
CA LEU A 56 -4.85 0.96 4.94
C LEU A 56 -3.84 2.10 4.78
N MET A 57 -2.99 2.34 5.77
CA MET A 57 -2.00 3.41 5.76
C MET A 57 -0.91 3.26 4.70
N ASN A 58 -0.59 2.03 4.27
CA ASN A 58 0.43 1.80 3.24
C ASN A 58 -0.17 1.58 1.85
N ALA A 59 -1.29 0.85 1.76
CA ALA A 59 -1.85 0.46 0.48
C ALA A 59 -2.65 1.61 -0.18
N ILE A 60 -3.35 2.43 0.61
CA ILE A 60 -4.09 3.60 0.09
C ILE A 60 -3.16 4.59 -0.62
N PRO A 61 -2.05 5.07 -0.02
CA PRO A 61 -1.18 6.01 -0.71
C PRO A 61 -0.48 5.39 -1.93
N ALA A 62 -0.15 4.10 -1.91
CA ALA A 62 0.42 3.41 -3.07
C ALA A 62 -0.55 3.41 -4.26
N VAL A 63 -1.82 3.07 -4.02
CA VAL A 63 -2.87 3.11 -5.05
C VAL A 63 -3.13 4.54 -5.52
N LEU A 64 -3.18 5.52 -4.60
CA LEU A 64 -3.37 6.93 -4.96
C LEU A 64 -2.22 7.49 -5.78
N ALA A 65 -0.99 7.03 -5.56
CA ALA A 65 0.17 7.42 -6.35
C ALA A 65 0.14 6.82 -7.76
N GLY A 66 -0.65 5.77 -8.00
CA GLY A 66 -0.76 5.08 -9.28
C GLY A 66 0.16 3.87 -9.42
N VAL A 67 0.56 3.24 -8.31
CA VAL A 67 1.34 1.98 -8.34
C VAL A 67 0.48 0.85 -8.92
N GLU A 68 0.99 0.14 -9.92
CA GLU A 68 0.22 -0.88 -10.66
C GLU A 68 0.09 -2.20 -9.88
N GLU A 69 1.12 -2.59 -9.13
CA GLU A 69 1.10 -3.85 -8.38
C GLU A 69 1.46 -3.62 -6.91
N VAL A 70 0.57 -4.06 -6.02
CA VAL A 70 0.74 -3.93 -4.57
C VAL A 70 0.76 -5.34 -3.96
N TYR A 71 1.94 -5.80 -3.57
CA TYR A 71 2.13 -7.08 -2.90
C TYR A 71 2.04 -6.89 -1.40
N MET A 72 1.39 -7.79 -0.69
CA MET A 72 1.30 -7.76 0.76
C MET A 72 1.81 -9.07 1.34
N THR A 73 2.66 -9.00 2.36
CA THR A 73 3.13 -10.19 3.08
C THR A 73 2.84 -10.04 4.56
N THR A 74 2.39 -11.12 5.18
CA THR A 74 2.11 -11.17 6.63
C THR A 74 2.40 -12.57 7.17
N PRO A 75 3.01 -12.69 8.37
CA PRO A 75 3.22 -13.97 9.00
C PRO A 75 1.90 -14.54 9.53
N VAL A 76 1.64 -15.81 9.25
CA VAL A 76 0.44 -16.53 9.70
C VAL A 76 0.83 -17.50 10.80
N LYS A 77 0.17 -17.41 11.97
CA LYS A 77 0.21 -18.47 12.97
C LYS A 77 -0.84 -19.54 12.66
N ASP A 78 -0.57 -20.76 13.10
CA ASP A 78 -1.39 -21.95 12.88
C ASP A 78 -2.89 -21.65 13.05
N GLY A 79 -3.68 -21.85 11.98
CA GLY A 79 -5.14 -21.69 11.98
C GLY A 79 -5.71 -20.58 11.09
N GLY A 80 -4.93 -19.56 10.72
CA GLY A 80 -5.32 -18.57 9.68
C GLY A 80 -6.53 -17.65 9.98
N GLU A 81 -7.29 -17.88 11.06
CA GLU A 81 -8.49 -17.10 11.43
C GLU A 81 -8.19 -15.61 11.69
N GLU A 82 -6.98 -15.30 12.14
CA GLU A 82 -6.51 -13.92 12.37
C GLU A 82 -6.40 -13.10 11.07
N LEU A 83 -6.53 -13.69 9.88
CA LEU A 83 -6.41 -12.95 8.62
C LEU A 83 -7.68 -12.21 8.18
N ALA A 84 -8.84 -12.49 8.80
CA ALA A 84 -10.12 -11.91 8.38
C ALA A 84 -10.14 -10.36 8.33
N PRO A 85 -9.57 -9.62 9.33
CA PRO A 85 -9.52 -8.16 9.26
C PRO A 85 -8.60 -7.63 8.15
N ILE A 86 -7.52 -8.37 7.82
CA ILE A 86 -6.61 -8.03 6.72
C ILE A 86 -7.33 -8.24 5.39
N LEU A 87 -8.00 -9.38 5.19
CA LEU A 87 -8.80 -9.65 3.98
C LEU A 87 -9.88 -8.59 3.77
N LEU A 88 -10.56 -8.17 4.84
CA LEU A 88 -11.56 -7.11 4.79
C LEU A 88 -10.98 -5.76 4.38
N SER A 89 -9.76 -5.41 4.82
CA SER A 89 -9.11 -4.16 4.39
C SER A 89 -8.72 -4.18 2.91
N GLN A 90 -8.40 -5.36 2.34
CA GLN A 90 -8.14 -5.49 0.89
C GLN A 90 -9.41 -5.22 0.08
N GLN A 91 -10.55 -5.77 0.51
CA GLN A 91 -11.84 -5.56 -0.18
C GLN A 91 -12.24 -4.07 -0.20
N ILE A 92 -11.92 -3.33 0.87
CA ILE A 92 -12.17 -1.88 0.94
C ILE A 92 -11.30 -1.09 -0.04
N LEU A 93 -10.15 -1.64 -0.44
CA LEU A 93 -9.19 -0.96 -1.31
C LEU A 93 -9.60 -0.98 -2.80
N LEU A 94 -10.41 -1.95 -3.22
CA LEU A 94 -11.05 -2.17 -4.53
C LEU A 94 -10.24 -1.89 -5.81
N VAL A 95 -8.92 -1.68 -5.73
CA VAL A 95 -8.08 -1.27 -6.87
C VAL A 95 -6.68 -1.88 -6.74
N LEU A 96 -6.28 -2.51 -7.85
CA LEU A 96 -4.98 -3.10 -8.20
C LEU A 96 -4.60 -4.39 -7.46
N GLN A 97 -4.00 -5.30 -8.22
CA GLN A 97 -3.87 -6.72 -7.89
C GLN A 97 -3.12 -6.92 -6.57
N LEU A 98 -3.87 -7.13 -5.50
CA LEU A 98 -3.31 -7.29 -4.17
C LEU A 98 -3.00 -8.77 -3.94
N PHE A 99 -1.74 -9.14 -4.14
CA PHE A 99 -1.28 -10.50 -3.91
C PHE A 99 -0.85 -10.65 -2.45
N THR A 100 -1.60 -11.44 -1.68
CA THR A 100 -1.24 -11.75 -0.28
C THR A 100 -0.31 -12.95 -0.27
N VAL A 101 0.97 -12.72 -0.01
CA VAL A 101 1.97 -13.77 0.24
C VAL A 101 1.97 -14.09 1.73
N LEU A 102 1.37 -15.21 2.10
CA LEU A 102 1.37 -15.70 3.49
C LEU A 102 2.70 -16.41 3.75
N ALA A 103 3.66 -15.69 4.32
CA ALA A 103 4.92 -16.29 4.72
C ALA A 103 4.72 -17.03 6.05
N ALA A 104 4.47 -18.35 5.98
CA ALA A 104 4.64 -19.23 7.13
C ALA A 104 6.14 -19.37 7.42
N CYS A 105 6.74 -18.36 8.04
CA CYS A 105 8.06 -18.51 8.65
C CYS A 105 7.94 -19.33 9.95
N ARG A 106 7.48 -20.58 9.83
CA ARG A 106 7.95 -21.63 10.73
C ARG A 106 9.38 -21.89 10.27
N LEU A 107 10.32 -21.24 10.94
CA LEU A 107 11.75 -21.54 10.82
C LEU A 107 11.90 -23.06 10.80
N LEU A 108 12.36 -23.57 9.66
CA LEU A 108 13.08 -24.83 9.52
C LEU A 108 14.38 -24.72 10.35
N LEU A 109 14.24 -24.77 11.67
CA LEU A 109 15.30 -25.11 12.61
C LEU A 109 14.83 -26.36 13.36
N HIS A 110 14.90 -27.49 12.67
CA HIS A 110 15.11 -28.80 13.26
C HIS A 110 16.39 -29.36 12.67
#